data_AF-A0A7S3KIN3-F1
#
_entry.id   AF-A0A7S3KIN3-F1
#
_cell.length_a   1.000
_cell.length_b   1.000
_cell.length_c   1.000
_cell.angle_alpha   90.00
_cell.angle_beta   90.00
_cell.angle_gamma   90.00
#
_symmetry.space_group_name_H-M   'P 1'
#
loop_
_entity.id
_entity.type
_entity.pdbx_description
1 polymer ?
#
loop_
_entity_poly.entity_id
_entity_poly.type
_entity_poly.pdbx_seq_one_letter_code
_entity_poly.pdbx_strand_id
1 'polypeptide(L)'
;NENYDPDDEESSIIKQTFLSPDDQKFTSISPEISCFTFNEDRRILVIGTAEVESNIIVWEIGTNLVLSKLVLPWISVVQYIKVAHDDRHLIFVGLTEHFIQAIVLVDFIDRQII
;
A
#
# COMPACT_ATOMS: atom_id res chain seq x y z
N ASN A 1 -31.24 28.93 27.39
CA ASN A 1 -29.78 29.05 27.53
C ASN A 1 -29.17 27.71 27.83
N GLU A 2 -29.03 26.86 26.81
CA GLU A 2 -27.92 25.92 26.69
C GLU A 2 -27.55 25.95 25.21
N ASN A 3 -26.30 26.33 24.92
CA ASN A 3 -25.80 26.52 23.57
C ASN A 3 -25.81 25.17 22.85
N TYR A 4 -26.70 25.02 21.86
CA TYR A 4 -26.49 24.07 20.79
C TYR A 4 -25.39 24.66 19.91
N ASP A 5 -24.20 24.10 19.99
CA ASP A 5 -23.08 24.42 19.11
C ASP A 5 -23.18 23.51 17.87
N PRO A 6 -23.59 24.00 16.70
CA PRO A 6 -23.68 23.20 15.49
C PRO A 6 -22.30 22.83 14.92
N ASP A 7 -21.20 23.30 15.54
CA ASP A 7 -19.81 23.08 15.08
C ASP A 7 -19.15 21.82 15.70
N ASP A 8 -19.91 20.92 16.32
CA ASP A 8 -19.52 19.49 16.47
C ASP A 8 -19.56 18.78 15.10
N GLU A 9 -19.03 19.44 14.06
CA GLU A 9 -18.69 18.85 12.77
C GLU A 9 -17.69 17.73 13.06
N GLU A 10 -18.12 16.48 12.87
CA GLU A 10 -17.24 15.34 12.76
C GLU A 10 -16.03 15.75 11.93
N SER A 11 -14.88 15.93 12.59
CA SER A 11 -13.61 16.25 11.92
C SER A 11 -13.48 15.28 10.76
N SER A 12 -13.69 15.77 9.53
CA SER A 12 -13.91 14.92 8.36
C SER A 12 -12.76 13.93 8.23
N ILE A 13 -12.99 12.68 8.63
CA ILE A 13 -11.96 11.65 8.59
C ILE A 13 -11.73 11.36 7.11
N ILE A 14 -10.57 11.78 6.58
CA ILE A 14 -10.16 11.40 5.24
C ILE A 14 -9.91 9.88 5.26
N LYS A 15 -10.88 9.12 4.75
CA LYS A 15 -10.80 7.66 4.62
C LYS A 15 -10.76 7.29 3.15
N GLN A 16 -9.64 6.71 2.73
CA GLN A 16 -9.51 6.09 1.41
C GLN A 16 -9.44 4.57 1.58
N THR A 17 -10.35 3.86 0.92
CA THR A 17 -10.36 2.38 0.91
C THR A 17 -9.60 1.89 -0.32
N PHE A 18 -8.49 1.20 -0.12
CA PHE A 18 -7.66 0.64 -1.20
C PHE A 18 -7.87 -0.86 -1.42
N LEU A 19 -8.32 -1.55 -0.38
CA LEU A 19 -8.47 -3.00 -0.34
C LEU A 19 -9.95 -3.32 -0.11
N SER A 20 -10.49 -4.15 -0.99
CA SER A 20 -11.80 -4.77 -0.85
C SER A 20 -11.68 -6.22 -1.34
N PRO A 21 -12.33 -7.19 -0.69
CA PRO A 21 -12.47 -8.52 -1.26
C PRO A 21 -13.05 -8.42 -2.68
N ASP A 22 -12.47 -9.15 -3.62
CA ASP A 22 -13.01 -9.31 -4.96
C ASP A 22 -13.86 -10.58 -4.98
N ASP A 23 -15.18 -10.40 -4.96
CA ASP A 23 -16.17 -11.49 -4.95
C ASP A 23 -16.03 -12.43 -6.17
N GLN A 24 -15.32 -12.01 -7.22
CA GLN A 24 -15.10 -12.81 -8.44
C GLN A 24 -13.82 -13.65 -8.39
N LYS A 25 -12.93 -13.43 -7.42
CA LYS A 25 -11.68 -14.18 -7.26
C LYS A 25 -11.71 -15.03 -6.00
N PHE A 26 -11.72 -16.35 -6.18
CA PHE A 26 -11.68 -17.33 -5.08
C PHE A 26 -10.46 -17.17 -4.15
N THR A 27 -9.36 -16.61 -4.65
CA THR A 27 -8.14 -16.33 -3.87
C THR A 27 -8.16 -14.97 -3.16
N SER A 28 -9.18 -14.14 -3.36
CA SER A 28 -9.35 -12.85 -2.69
C SER A 28 -9.93 -13.06 -1.28
N ILE A 29 -9.13 -13.67 -0.41
CA ILE A 29 -9.40 -13.77 1.02
C ILE A 29 -8.89 -12.49 1.69
N SER A 30 -9.84 -11.66 2.15
CA SER A 30 -9.66 -10.47 3.02
C SER A 30 -8.26 -9.84 2.95
N PRO A 31 -7.92 -9.07 1.90
CA PRO A 31 -6.61 -8.45 1.78
C PRO A 31 -6.34 -7.47 2.93
N GLU A 32 -5.13 -7.51 3.50
CA GLU A 32 -4.73 -6.68 4.63
C GLU A 32 -3.54 -5.77 4.29
N ILE A 33 -3.47 -4.59 4.90
CA ILE A 33 -2.27 -3.76 4.87
C ILE A 33 -1.27 -4.35 5.86
N SER A 34 -0.11 -4.79 5.38
CA SER A 34 0.93 -5.40 6.22
C SER A 34 2.01 -4.42 6.64
N CYS A 35 2.33 -3.44 5.79
CA CYS A 35 3.29 -2.38 6.10
C CYS A 35 3.05 -1.15 5.22
N PHE A 36 3.64 -0.01 5.61
CA PHE A 36 3.65 1.20 4.79
C PHE A 36 4.90 2.04 5.07
N THR A 37 5.23 2.93 4.14
CA THR A 37 6.28 3.93 4.30
C THR A 37 6.01 5.17 3.46
N PHE A 38 6.61 6.30 3.83
CA PHE A 38 6.58 7.52 3.02
C PHE A 38 7.86 7.62 2.18
N ASN A 39 7.76 8.30 1.05
CA ASN A 39 8.94 8.84 0.41
C ASN A 39 9.50 10.06 1.18
N GLU A 40 10.60 10.64 0.70
CA GLU A 40 11.34 11.67 1.45
C GLU A 40 10.54 12.96 1.67
N ASP A 41 9.83 13.43 0.65
CA ASP A 41 8.99 14.65 0.73
C ASP A 41 7.63 14.41 1.41
N ARG A 42 7.34 13.16 1.79
CA ARG A 42 6.08 12.70 2.40
C ARG A 42 4.84 12.97 1.56
N ARG A 43 5.00 13.12 0.25
CA ARG A 43 3.89 13.27 -0.69
C ARG A 43 3.33 11.92 -1.13
N ILE A 44 4.17 10.90 -1.16
CA ILE A 44 3.84 9.55 -1.61
C ILE A 44 3.81 8.60 -0.41
N LEU A 45 2.72 7.87 -0.26
CA LEU A 45 2.60 6.72 0.61
C LEU A 45 2.76 5.45 -0.22
N VAL A 46 3.67 4.57 0.20
CA VAL A 46 3.84 3.24 -0.37
C VAL A 46 3.34 2.21 0.63
N ILE A 47 2.45 1.34 0.19
CA ILE A 47 1.75 0.36 1.02
C ILE A 47 2.09 -1.03 0.52
N GLY A 48 2.42 -1.94 1.42
CA GLY A 48 2.52 -3.38 1.17
C GLY A 48 1.32 -4.11 1.74
N THR A 49 0.90 -5.19 1.08
CA THR A 49 -0.23 -6.02 1.54
C THR A 49 0.19 -7.42 1.97
N ALA A 50 -0.72 -8.08 2.69
CA ALA A 50 -0.72 -9.51 2.96
C ALA A 50 -1.99 -10.12 2.34
N GLU A 51 -1.80 -11.00 1.35
CA GLU A 51 -2.83 -11.76 0.64
C GLU A 51 -2.14 -12.81 -0.26
N VAL A 52 -2.90 -13.70 -0.91
CA VAL A 52 -2.34 -14.78 -1.76
C VAL A 52 -1.34 -14.23 -2.80
N GLU A 53 -1.70 -13.14 -3.46
CA GLU A 53 -0.84 -12.39 -4.39
C GLU A 53 -0.67 -10.96 -3.86
N SER A 54 0.39 -10.74 -3.08
CA SER A 54 0.60 -9.44 -2.43
C SER A 54 0.76 -8.31 -3.43
N ASN A 55 0.46 -7.10 -2.95
CA ASN A 55 0.52 -5.88 -3.72
C ASN A 55 1.46 -4.86 -3.09
N ILE A 56 2.12 -4.08 -3.94
CA ILE A 56 2.67 -2.78 -3.58
C ILE A 56 1.80 -1.71 -4.21
N ILE A 57 1.25 -0.83 -3.39
CA ILE A 57 0.37 0.27 -3.80
C ILE A 57 1.12 1.58 -3.57
N VAL A 58 1.19 2.42 -4.59
CA VAL A 58 1.79 3.76 -4.54
C VAL A 58 0.67 4.77 -4.59
N TRP A 59 0.53 5.58 -3.55
CA TRP A 59 -0.55 6.54 -3.37
C TRP A 59 0.00 7.96 -3.17
N GLU A 60 -0.57 8.91 -3.90
CA GLU A 60 -0.26 10.33 -3.78
C GLU A 60 -1.30 10.98 -2.84
N ILE A 61 -0.81 11.54 -1.73
CA ILE A 61 -1.64 11.95 -0.59
C ILE A 61 -2.39 13.25 -0.90
N GLY A 62 -1.75 14.20 -1.59
CA GLY A 62 -2.31 15.53 -1.82
C GLY A 62 -3.54 15.53 -2.75
N THR A 63 -3.56 14.64 -3.73
CA THR A 63 -4.61 14.46 -4.74
C THR A 63 -5.48 13.24 -4.46
N ASN A 64 -5.14 12.44 -3.45
CA ASN A 64 -5.77 11.17 -3.13
C ASN A 64 -5.76 10.14 -4.28
N LEU A 65 -4.78 10.19 -5.18
CA LEU A 65 -4.70 9.32 -6.36
C LEU A 65 -3.79 8.10 -6.14
N VAL A 66 -4.27 6.92 -6.52
CA VAL A 66 -3.41 5.73 -6.63
C VAL A 66 -2.60 5.85 -7.92
N LEU A 67 -1.29 6.06 -7.79
CA LEU A 67 -0.37 6.22 -8.92
C LEU A 67 -0.01 4.87 -9.56
N SER A 68 0.18 3.83 -8.74
CA SER A 68 0.61 2.52 -9.22
C SER A 68 0.14 1.42 -8.28
N LYS A 69 -0.14 0.24 -8.85
CA LYS A 69 -0.39 -1.00 -8.13
C LYS A 69 0.43 -2.09 -8.81
N LEU A 70 1.40 -2.64 -8.09
CA LEU A 70 2.23 -3.75 -8.54
C LEU A 70 1.74 -5.03 -7.86
N VAL A 71 1.32 -6.01 -8.67
CA VAL A 71 0.97 -7.35 -8.19
C VAL A 71 2.23 -8.19 -8.12
N LEU A 72 2.42 -8.92 -7.02
CA LEU A 72 3.56 -9.79 -6.76
C LEU A 72 3.08 -11.25 -6.62
N PRO A 73 2.96 -12.00 -7.73
CA PRO A 73 2.30 -13.33 -7.72
C PRO A 73 2.98 -14.38 -6.83
N TRP A 74 4.24 -14.17 -6.47
CA TRP A 74 5.08 -15.10 -5.72
C TRP A 74 5.39 -14.62 -4.30
N ILE A 75 4.81 -13.49 -3.88
CA ILE A 75 4.92 -12.94 -2.52
C ILE A 75 3.53 -12.99 -1.87
N SER A 76 3.46 -13.56 -0.67
CA SER A 76 2.24 -13.65 0.13
C SER A 76 2.15 -12.58 1.23
N VAL A 77 3.30 -12.03 1.66
CA VAL A 77 3.32 -10.91 2.60
C VAL A 77 4.47 -9.97 2.27
N VAL A 78 4.19 -8.68 2.08
CA VAL A 78 5.22 -7.62 2.09
C VAL A 78 5.48 -7.21 3.54
N GLN A 79 6.66 -7.51 4.06
CA GLN A 79 6.97 -7.33 5.48
C GLN A 79 7.59 -5.96 5.78
N TYR A 80 8.34 -5.40 4.82
CA TYR A 80 9.05 -4.14 5.00
C TYR A 80 9.28 -3.45 3.65
N ILE A 81 9.18 -2.12 3.60
CA ILE A 81 9.41 -1.31 2.39
C ILE A 81 10.32 -0.13 2.72
N LYS A 82 11.24 0.18 1.81
CA LYS A 82 12.00 1.44 1.78
C LYS A 82 11.99 2.02 0.37
N VAL A 83 11.60 3.28 0.27
CA VAL A 83 11.65 4.05 -0.98
C VAL A 83 13.04 4.69 -1.10
N ALA A 84 13.61 4.64 -2.29
CA ALA A 84 14.88 5.29 -2.60
C ALA A 84 14.68 6.81 -2.78
N HIS A 85 15.77 7.56 -2.66
CA HIS A 85 15.76 9.04 -2.77
C HIS A 85 15.41 9.56 -4.17
N ASP A 86 15.39 8.71 -5.18
CA ASP A 86 15.07 9.09 -6.56
C ASP A 86 13.56 9.03 -6.88
N ASP A 87 12.72 8.72 -5.87
CA ASP A 87 11.27 8.57 -6.00
C ASP A 87 10.85 7.62 -7.14
N ARG A 88 11.73 6.69 -7.54
CA ARG A 88 11.50 5.74 -8.64
C ARG A 88 11.70 4.29 -8.19
N HIS A 89 12.69 4.07 -7.33
CA HIS A 89 13.02 2.74 -6.84
C HIS A 89 12.53 2.53 -5.41
N LEU A 90 12.22 1.28 -5.10
CA LEU A 90 12.02 0.83 -3.74
C LEU A 90 12.69 -0.53 -3.53
N ILE A 91 13.06 -0.81 -2.29
CA ILE A 91 13.38 -2.16 -1.84
C ILE A 91 12.30 -2.65 -0.90
N PHE A 92 12.01 -3.94 -0.93
CA PHE A 92 11.13 -4.56 0.05
C PHE A 92 11.63 -5.92 0.50
N VAL A 93 11.22 -6.32 1.71
CA VAL A 93 11.34 -7.69 2.21
C VAL A 93 10.00 -8.37 2.04
N GLY A 94 9.96 -9.45 1.27
CA GLY A 94 8.75 -10.23 1.03
C GLY A 94 8.89 -11.68 1.52
N LEU A 95 7.79 -12.25 1.99
CA LEU A 95 7.66 -13.67 2.30
C LEU A 95 6.92 -14.37 1.16
N THR A 96 7.53 -15.39 0.58
CA THR A 96 6.90 -16.20 -0.48
C THR A 96 5.89 -17.21 0.09
N GLU A 97 5.11 -17.82 -0.79
CA GLU A 97 4.20 -18.93 -0.45
C GLU A 97 4.94 -20.18 0.07
N HIS A 98 6.24 -20.28 -0.17
CA HIS A 98 7.12 -21.35 0.34
C HIS A 98 7.85 -20.97 1.63
N PHE A 99 7.42 -19.89 2.30
CA PHE A 99 8.04 -19.38 3.52
C PHE A 99 9.52 -18.96 3.35
N ILE A 100 9.89 -18.51 2.15
CA ILE A 100 11.22 -17.96 1.87
C ILE A 100 11.15 -16.44 1.95
N GLN A 101 12.09 -15.82 2.66
CA GLN A 101 12.24 -14.37 2.65
C GLN A 101 13.15 -13.94 1.50
N ALA A 102 12.70 -12.95 0.73
CA ALA A 102 13.46 -12.35 -0.35
C ALA A 102 13.57 -10.84 -0.15
N ILE A 103 14.74 -10.28 -0.46
CA ILE A 103 14.93 -8.83 -0.64
C ILE A 103 14.83 -8.55 -2.13
N VAL A 104 13.98 -7.60 -2.49
CA VAL A 104 13.62 -7.33 -3.89
C VAL A 104 13.79 -5.85 -4.15
N LEU A 105 14.48 -5.51 -5.25
CA LEU A 105 14.57 -4.17 -5.78
C LEU A 105 13.52 -4.00 -6.88
N VAL A 106 12.77 -2.90 -6.84
CA VAL A 106 11.67 -2.63 -7.76
C VAL A 106 11.80 -1.23 -8.32
N ASP A 107 11.64 -1.11 -9.62
CA ASP A 107 11.25 0.13 -10.29
C ASP A 107 9.72 0.20 -10.33
N PHE A 108 9.13 1.06 -9.51
CA PHE A 108 7.66 1.13 -9.40
C PHE A 108 7.03 2.08 -10.42
N ILE A 109 7.84 2.83 -11.17
CA ILE A 109 7.41 3.64 -12.31
C ILE A 109 7.22 2.72 -13.52
N ASP A 110 8.22 1.91 -13.83
CA ASP A 110 8.19 0.97 -14.95
C ASP A 110 7.54 -0.38 -14.59
N ARG A 111 7.22 -0.59 -13.31
CA ARG A 111 6.59 -1.80 -12.75
C ARG A 111 7.41 -3.06 -12.97
N GLN A 112 8.71 -2.96 -12.74
CA GLN A 112 9.67 -4.04 -12.98
C GLN A 112 10.43 -4.40 -11.70
N ILE A 113 10.63 -5.69 -11.49
CA ILE A 113 11.59 -6.22 -10.53
C ILE A 113 12.96 -6.21 -11.21
N ILE A 114 13.97 -5.66 -10.52
CA ILE A 114 15.35 -5.53 -11.00
C ILE A 114 16.21 -6.67 -10.48
#